data_AF-A0A954H8G6-F1
#
_entry.id   AF-A0A954H8G6-F1
#
_cell.length_a   1.000
_cell.length_b   1.000
_cell.length_c   1.000
_cell.angle_alpha   90.00
_cell.angle_beta   90.00
_cell.angle_gamma   90.00
#
_symmetry.space_group_name_H-M   'P 1'
#
loop_
_entity.id
_entity.type
_entity.pdbx_description
1 polymer ?
#
loop_
_entity_poly.entity_id
_entity_poly.type
_entity_poly.pdbx_seq_one_letter_code
_entity_poly.pdbx_strand_id
1 'polypeptide(L)' 'MKYVVWGMVLFLLIIHQDNWLWENNKLVFGFFPIALLYHAGISILAAITWYMATIFAWPIDEDEEQQIIDQEGAAQ' A
#
# COMPACT_ATOMS: atom_id res chain seq x y z
N MET A 1 4.60 -13.65 8.34
CA MET A 1 4.49 -12.35 7.64
C MET A 1 3.11 -12.11 7.01
N LYS A 2 2.49 -13.09 6.34
CA LYS A 2 1.13 -12.93 5.74
C LYS A 2 0.05 -12.34 6.65
N TYR A 3 0.03 -12.71 7.94
CA TYR A 3 -0.91 -12.13 8.93
C TYR A 3 -0.64 -10.65 9.25
N VAL A 4 0.60 -10.20 9.11
CA VAL A 4 0.97 -8.78 9.30
C VAL A 4 0.39 -7.93 8.17
N VAL A 5 0.49 -8.41 6.92
CA VAL A 5 -0.09 -7.74 5.76
C VAL A 5 -1.62 -7.66 5.91
N TRP A 6 -2.28 -8.76 6.29
CA TRP A 6 -3.71 -8.75 6.57
C TRP A 6 -4.11 -7.81 7.70
N GLY A 7 -3.33 -7.76 8.78
CA GLY A 7 -3.53 -6.81 9.88
C GLY A 7 -3.40 -5.36 9.42
N MET A 8 -2.39 -5.05 8.58
CA MET A 8 -2.21 -3.71 7.99
C MET A 8 -3.37 -3.32 7.07
N VAL A 9 -3.88 -4.25 6.25
CA VAL A 9 -5.05 -4.00 5.39
C VAL A 9 -6.29 -3.69 6.22
N LEU A 10 -6.57 -4.46 7.27
CA LEU A 10 -7.70 -4.20 8.17
C LEU A 10 -7.54 -2.87 8.91
N PHE A 11 -6.33 -2.57 9.38
CA PHE A 11 -6.02 -1.31 10.02
C PHE A 11 -6.25 -0.14 9.06
N LEU A 12 -5.73 -0.22 7.84
CA LEU A 12 -5.93 0.78 6.80
C LEU A 12 -7.41 0.99 6.47
N LEU A 13 -8.19 -0.10 6.40
CA LEU A 13 -9.63 -0.03 6.14
C LEU A 13 -10.37 0.80 7.21
N ILE A 14 -10.06 0.57 8.49
CA ILE A 14 -10.69 1.27 9.61
C ILE A 14 -10.32 2.76 9.58
N ILE A 15 -9.04 3.07 9.40
CA ILE A 15 -8.58 4.46 9.39
C ILE A 15 -9.02 5.21 8.11
N HIS A 16 -9.36 4.50 7.04
CA HIS A 16 -9.84 5.11 5.80
C HIS A 16 -11.28 5.65 5.88
N GLN A 17 -12.07 5.23 6.88
CA GLN A 17 -13.44 5.70 7.04
C GLN A 17 -13.54 7.20 7.39
N ASP A 18 -12.45 7.80 7.91
CA ASP A 18 -12.29 9.23 8.22
C ASP A 18 -13.52 9.95 8.83
N ASN A 19 -14.07 9.38 9.91
CA ASN A 19 -15.20 10.00 10.61
C ASN A 19 -14.78 11.13 11.59
N TRP A 20 -13.48 11.31 11.85
CA TRP A 20 -12.97 12.24 12.87
C TRP A 20 -12.49 13.57 12.31
N LEU A 21 -11.98 13.64 11.06
CA LEU A 21 -11.54 14.90 10.45
C LEU A 21 -12.62 15.58 9.59
N TRP A 22 -13.81 14.99 9.48
CA TRP A 22 -14.90 15.49 8.62
C TRP A 22 -15.27 16.96 8.88
N GLU A 23 -15.32 17.38 10.15
CA GLU A 23 -15.66 18.77 10.51
C GLU A 23 -14.42 19.67 10.72
N ASN A 24 -13.21 19.14 10.49
CA ASN A 24 -11.97 19.82 10.83
C ASN A 24 -11.43 20.65 9.64
N ASN A 25 -11.71 21.95 9.67
CA ASN A 25 -11.26 22.90 8.66
C ASN A 25 -9.84 23.44 8.89
N LYS A 26 -9.01 22.78 9.72
CA LYS A 26 -7.63 23.23 9.94
C LYS A 26 -6.82 23.14 8.63
N LEU A 27 -6.15 24.23 8.29
CA LEU A 27 -5.21 24.30 7.19
C LEU A 27 -3.79 24.05 7.71
N VAL A 28 -3.12 23.08 7.12
CA VAL A 28 -1.70 22.82 7.27
C VAL A 28 -0.96 23.68 6.23
N PHE A 29 0.18 24.27 6.61
CA PHE A 29 0.96 25.19 5.77
C PHE A 29 0.18 26.42 5.24
N GLY A 30 -0.96 26.75 5.84
CA GLY A 30 -1.78 27.91 5.47
C GLY A 30 -2.68 27.72 4.24
N PHE A 31 -2.63 26.57 3.54
CA PHE A 31 -3.47 26.34 2.36
C PHE A 31 -3.97 24.89 2.22
N PHE A 32 -3.38 23.92 2.93
CA PHE A 32 -3.65 22.51 2.69
C PHE A 32 -4.60 21.93 3.76
N PRO A 33 -5.83 21.51 3.40
CA PRO A 33 -6.76 20.90 4.35
C PRO A 33 -6.15 19.69 5.06
N ILE A 34 -6.29 19.64 6.39
CA ILE A 34 -5.74 18.54 7.18
C ILE A 34 -6.35 17.19 6.82
N ALA A 35 -7.62 17.16 6.43
CA ALA A 35 -8.30 15.96 5.94
C ALA A 35 -7.62 15.41 4.66
N LEU A 36 -7.15 16.27 3.75
CA LEU A 36 -6.42 15.83 2.56
C LEU A 36 -5.04 15.28 2.91
N LEU A 37 -4.32 15.91 3.85
CA LEU A 37 -3.03 15.39 4.33
C LEU A 37 -3.16 14.02 4.95
N TYR A 38 -4.23 13.84 5.72
CA TYR A 38 -4.55 12.57 6.34
C TYR A 38 -4.76 11.46 5.29
N HIS A 39 -5.59 11.72 4.27
CA HIS A 39 -5.81 10.77 3.19
C HIS A 39 -4.54 10.51 2.36
N ALA A 40 -3.72 11.53 2.11
CA ALA A 40 -2.44 11.36 1.43
C ALA A 40 -1.50 10.41 2.20
N GLY A 41 -1.45 10.54 3.53
CA GLY A 41 -0.72 9.63 4.41
C GLY A 41 -1.23 8.19 4.31
N ILE A 42 -2.56 7.99 4.31
CA ILE A 42 -3.16 6.67 4.13
C ILE A 42 -2.79 6.07 2.77
N SER A 43 -2.82 6.85 1.69
CA SER A 43 -2.44 6.38 0.35
C SER A 43 -0.99 5.90 0.29
N ILE A 44 -0.06 6.60 0.96
CA ILE A 44 1.34 6.17 1.07
C ILE A 44 1.45 4.87 1.86
N LEU A 45 0.77 4.76 3.00
CA LEU A 45 0.74 3.54 3.79
C LEU A 45 0.13 2.36 3.01
N ALA A 46 -0.89 2.61 2.20
CA ALA A 46 -1.49 1.60 1.33
C ALA A 46 -0.50 1.10 0.27
N ALA A 47 0.25 1.99 -0.37
CA ALA A 47 1.30 1.61 -1.32
C ALA A 47 2.39 0.75 -0.65
N ILE A 48 2.84 1.12 0.55
CA ILE A 48 3.80 0.33 1.34
C ILE A 48 3.23 -1.04 1.68
N THR A 49 1.96 -1.09 2.12
CA THR A 49 1.29 -2.34 2.46
C THR A 49 1.19 -3.27 1.25
N TRP A 50 0.88 -2.72 0.08
CA TRP A 50 0.85 -3.50 -1.17
C TRP A 50 2.23 -4.00 -1.58
N TYR A 51 3.26 -3.16 -1.46
CA TYR A 51 4.65 -3.59 -1.70
C TYR A 51 5.07 -4.73 -0.74
N MET A 52 4.71 -4.64 0.53
CA MET A 52 4.95 -5.76 1.47
C MET A 52 4.14 -7.00 1.09
N ALA A 53 2.92 -6.84 0.56
CA ALA A 53 2.11 -7.95 0.11
C ALA A 53 2.75 -8.68 -1.07
N THR A 54 3.37 -7.98 -2.03
CA THR A 54 4.06 -8.65 -3.14
C THR A 54 5.24 -9.49 -2.64
N ILE A 55 6.00 -9.02 -1.65
CA ILE A 55 7.13 -9.77 -1.09
C ILE A 55 6.68 -10.97 -0.25
N PHE A 56 5.64 -10.82 0.57
CA PHE A 56 5.30 -11.82 1.60
C PHE A 56 4.12 -12.72 1.30
N ALA A 57 3.20 -12.28 0.43
CA ALA A 57 2.00 -13.04 0.07
C ALA A 57 2.08 -13.59 -1.37
N TRP A 58 2.89 -13.00 -2.24
CA TRP A 58 3.10 -13.43 -3.62
C TRP A 58 4.59 -13.51 -4.00
N PRO A 59 5.40 -14.32 -3.29
CA PRO A 59 6.77 -14.57 -3.74
C PRO A 59 6.71 -15.28 -5.10
N ILE A 60 7.58 -14.86 -6.03
CA ILE A 60 7.84 -15.63 -7.25
C ILE A 60 8.70 -16.81 -6.82
N ASP A 61 8.28 -18.02 -7.15
CA ASP A 61 9.06 -19.21 -6.86
C ASP A 61 10.28 -19.25 -7.80
N GLU A 62 11.42 -19.77 -7.32
CA GLU A 62 12.67 -19.82 -8.10
C GLU A 62 12.48 -20.49 -9.47
N ASP A 63 11.60 -21.51 -9.54
CA ASP A 63 11.26 -22.21 -10.78
C ASP A 63 10.46 -21.32 -11.77
N GLU A 64 9.58 -20.45 -11.26
CA GLU A 64 8.86 -19.47 -12.09
C GLU A 64 9.80 -18.37 -12.58
N GLU A 65 10.72 -17.90 -11.72
CA GLU A 65 11.73 -16.90 -12.10
C GLU A 65 12.64 -17.42 -13.20
N GLN A 66 13.10 -18.68 -13.09
CA GLN A 66 13.94 -19.33 -14.09
C GLN A 66 13.21 -19.50 -15.44
N GLN A 67 11.93 -19.87 -15.43
CA GLN A 67 11.12 -19.99 -16.65
C GLN A 67 10.91 -18.65 -17.36
N ILE A 68 10.72 -17.57 -16.60
CA ILE A 68 10.61 -16.21 -17.18
C ILE A 68 11.93 -15.82 -17.86
N ILE A 69 13.06 -16.04 -17.20
CA ILE A 69 14.40 -15.73 -17.74
C ILE A 69 14.67 -16.52 -19.02
N ASP A 70 14.35 -17.81 -19.04
CA ASP A 70 14.57 -18.68 -20.20
C ASP A 70 13.68 -18.28 -21.40
N GLN A 71 12.44 -17.84 -21.14
CA GLN A 71 11.54 -17.34 -22.19
C GLN A 71 11.98 -15.99 -22.76
N GLU A 72 12.45 -15.05 -21.93
CA GLU A 72 12.98 -13.77 -22.40
C GLU A 72 14.27 -13.96 -23.20
N GLY A 73 15.15 -14.87 -22.78
CA GLY A 73 16.38 -15.21 -23.52
C GLY A 73 16.13 -15.89 -24.87
N ALA A 74 15.03 -16.63 -25.01
CA ALA A 74 14.64 -17.28 -26.26
C ALA A 74 13.94 -16.33 -27.25
N ALA A 75 13.47 -15.15 -26.79
CA ALA A 75 12.80 -14.14 -27.59
C ALA A 75 13.75 -13.07 -28.16
N GLN A 76 15.01 -13.05 -27.73
CA GLN A 76 16.08 -12.17 -28.25
C GLN A 76 16.89 -12.85 -29.35
#